data_AF-A0A8T5MSZ0-F1
#
_entry.id   AF-A0A8T5MSZ0-F1
#
_cell.length_a   1.000
_cell.length_b   1.000
_cell.length_c   1.000
_cell.angle_alpha   90.00
_cell.angle_beta   90.00
_cell.angle_gamma   90.00
#
_symmetry.space_group_name_H-M   'P 1'
#
loop_
_entity.id
_entity.type
_entity.pdbx_description
1 polymer ?
#
loop_
_entity_poly.entity_id
_entity_poly.type
_entity_poly.pdbx_seq_one_letter_code
_entity_poly.pdbx_strand_id
1 'polypeptide(L)'
;MCCYSAIHSIVEVAAAIRRRTGSKKLAIRVKEDLLNIDTIHFVDLLYPEANEAANIASEIGVRGMDAIVIQTAKSYGSTLVTLDEEMADKAKTLVRKRDISELVD
;
A
#
# COMPACT_ATOMS: atom_id res chain seq x y z
N MET A 1 -1.68 -15.83 -8.31
CA MET A 1 -2.07 -14.40 -8.28
C MET A 1 -0.87 -13.64 -7.77
N CYS A 2 -0.29 -12.71 -8.54
CA CYS A 2 0.84 -11.92 -8.07
C CYS A 2 0.34 -10.78 -7.18
N CYS A 3 0.90 -10.63 -5.98
CA CYS A 3 0.58 -9.55 -5.06
C CYS A 3 1.57 -8.41 -5.25
N TYR A 4 1.08 -7.20 -5.48
CA TYR A 4 1.90 -6.00 -5.63
C TYR A 4 1.69 -5.09 -4.42
N SER A 5 2.77 -4.60 -3.84
CA SER A 5 2.75 -3.64 -2.75
C SER A 5 3.63 -2.45 -3.11
N ALA A 6 3.23 -1.24 -2.71
CA ALA A 6 4.12 -0.09 -2.81
C ALA A 6 5.31 -0.27 -1.86
N ILE A 7 6.51 0.14 -2.28
CA ILE A 7 7.71 0.12 -1.43
C ILE A 7 7.53 0.92 -0.12
N HIS A 8 6.64 1.93 -0.14
CA HIS A 8 6.32 2.77 1.01
C HIS A 8 5.66 2.01 2.17
N SER A 9 4.97 0.90 1.90
CA SER A 9 4.32 0.09 2.94
C SER A 9 5.35 -0.48 3.94
N ILE A 10 6.59 -0.72 3.50
CA ILE A 10 7.70 -1.12 4.40
C ILE A 10 8.01 -0.01 5.40
N VAL A 11 8.01 1.24 4.93
CA VAL A 11 8.25 2.43 5.77
C VAL A 11 7.12 2.57 6.79
N GLU A 12 5.87 2.40 6.37
CA GLU A 12 4.69 2.46 7.23
C GLU A 12 4.73 1.41 8.33
N VAL A 13 4.97 0.14 7.98
CA VAL A 13 5.01 -0.95 8.97
C VAL A 13 6.17 -0.74 9.94
N ALA A 14 7.37 -0.42 9.46
CA ALA A 14 8.52 -0.17 10.33
C ALA A 14 8.26 1.00 11.30
N ALA A 15 7.66 2.09 10.80
CA ALA A 15 7.29 3.25 11.61
C ALA A 15 6.20 2.91 12.62
N ALA A 16 5.16 2.16 12.23
CA ALA A 16 4.09 1.73 13.10
C ALA A 16 4.60 0.86 14.26
N ILE A 17 5.45 -0.13 13.96
CA ILE A 17 6.08 -0.99 14.97
C ILE A 17 6.92 -0.16 15.94
N ARG A 18 7.77 0.74 15.45
CA ARG A 18 8.58 1.60 16.33
C ARG A 18 7.71 2.51 17.19
N ARG A 19 6.69 3.15 16.62
CA ARG A 19 5.77 4.04 17.34
C ARG A 19 5.01 3.31 18.43
N ARG A 20 4.54 2.08 18.16
CA ARG A 20 3.70 1.34 19.09
C ARG A 20 4.48 0.61 20.18
N THR A 21 5.69 0.16 19.88
CA THR A 21 6.48 -0.69 20.79
C THR A 21 7.68 0.01 21.40
N GLY A 22 8.11 1.15 20.87
CA GLY A 22 9.36 1.82 21.23
C GLY A 22 10.63 1.05 20.83
N SER A 23 10.52 -0.12 20.19
CA SER A 23 11.66 -0.99 19.90
C SER A 23 12.20 -0.79 18.49
N LYS A 24 13.46 -0.30 18.38
CA LYS A 24 14.16 -0.16 17.08
C LYS A 24 14.51 -1.54 16.52
N LYS A 25 14.96 -2.44 17.39
CA LYS A 25 15.33 -3.80 17.02
C LYS A 25 14.15 -4.55 16.38
N LEU A 26 12.96 -4.43 16.97
CA LEU A 26 11.76 -5.06 16.43
C LEU A 26 11.36 -4.44 15.08
N ALA A 27 11.40 -3.11 14.95
CA ALA A 27 11.08 -2.44 13.69
C ALA A 27 12.04 -2.84 12.54
N ILE A 28 13.34 -2.95 12.82
CA ILE A 28 14.32 -3.40 11.83
C ILE A 28 14.06 -4.86 11.44
N ARG A 29 13.83 -5.74 12.42
CA ARG A 29 13.53 -7.15 12.17
C ARG A 29 12.30 -7.31 11.28
N VAL A 30 11.19 -6.65 11.63
CA VAL A 30 9.95 -6.73 10.84
C VAL A 30 10.15 -6.19 9.43
N LYS A 31 10.90 -5.10 9.25
CA LYS A 31 11.26 -4.57 7.94
C LYS A 31 12.04 -5.59 7.10
N GLU A 32 12.99 -6.30 7.69
CA GLU A 32 13.77 -7.36 7.03
C GLU A 32 12.89 -8.56 6.69
N ASP A 33 12.05 -9.00 7.63
CA ASP A 33 11.11 -10.11 7.42
C ASP A 33 10.13 -9.79 6.27
N LEU A 34 9.63 -8.55 6.17
CA LEU A 34 8.77 -8.11 5.07
C LEU A 34 9.46 -8.14 3.71
N LEU A 35 10.71 -7.68 3.64
CA LEU A 35 11.51 -7.68 2.40
C LEU A 35 11.83 -9.10 1.90
N ASN A 36 11.81 -10.09 2.79
CA ASN A 36 12.08 -11.50 2.47
C ASN A 36 10.80 -12.28 2.10
N ILE A 37 9.65 -11.63 1.92
CA ILE A 37 8.41 -12.31 1.48
C ILE A 37 8.43 -12.46 -0.04
N ASP A 38 8.75 -13.67 -0.52
CA ASP A 38 8.87 -13.97 -1.96
C ASP A 38 7.55 -13.86 -2.75
N THR A 39 6.41 -13.83 -2.06
CA THR A 39 5.08 -13.76 -2.68
C THR A 39 4.56 -12.34 -2.88
N ILE A 40 5.25 -11.33 -2.33
CA ILE A 40 4.90 -9.92 -2.45
C ILE A 40 5.96 -9.22 -3.31
N HIS A 41 5.53 -8.63 -4.42
CA HIS A 41 6.38 -7.81 -5.26
C HIS A 41 6.28 -6.36 -4.82
N PHE A 42 7.35 -5.84 -4.22
CA PHE A 42 7.45 -4.41 -3.93
C PHE A 42 7.74 -3.62 -5.20
N VAL A 43 6.91 -2.62 -5.46
CA VAL A 43 7.00 -1.75 -6.61
C VAL A 43 7.70 -0.45 -6.23
N ASP A 44 8.71 -0.08 -7.02
CA ASP A 44 9.41 1.19 -6.88
C ASP A 44 8.52 2.37 -7.27
N LEU A 45 8.63 3.47 -6.52
CA LEU A 45 7.98 4.72 -6.88
C LEU A 45 8.93 5.56 -7.75
N LEU A 46 8.72 5.57 -9.06
CA LEU A 46 9.45 6.46 -9.96
C LEU A 46 8.68 7.77 -10.15
N TYR A 47 9.28 8.72 -10.88
CA TYR A 47 8.75 10.06 -11.04
C TYR A 47 7.36 10.10 -11.71
N PRO A 48 7.09 9.37 -12.82
CA PRO A 48 5.76 9.32 -13.43
C PRO A 48 4.67 8.84 -12.47
N GLU A 49 4.96 7.80 -11.69
CA GLU A 49 4.06 7.19 -10.72
C GLU A 49 3.79 8.14 -9.54
N ALA A 50 4.82 8.84 -9.06
CA ALA A 50 4.67 9.87 -8.04
C ALA A 50 3.78 11.04 -8.53
N ASN A 51 3.93 11.44 -9.79
CA ASN A 51 3.10 12.48 -10.39
C ASN A 51 1.64 12.01 -10.56
N GLU A 52 1.42 10.76 -10.97
CA GLU A 52 0.07 10.19 -11.03
C GLU A 52 -0.56 10.06 -9.64
N ALA A 53 0.20 9.62 -8.64
CA ALA A 53 -0.27 9.55 -7.25
C ALA A 53 -0.66 10.95 -6.73
N ALA A 54 0.10 11.99 -7.06
CA ALA A 54 -0.26 13.37 -6.72
C ALA A 54 -1.57 13.81 -7.38
N ASN A 55 -1.77 13.46 -8.66
CA ASN A 55 -3.04 13.73 -9.35
C ASN A 55 -4.21 13.01 -8.68
N ILE A 56 -4.07 11.73 -8.36
CA ILE A 56 -5.09 10.96 -7.62
C ILE A 56 -5.39 11.60 -6.27
N ALA A 57 -4.37 11.97 -5.49
CA ALA A 57 -4.56 12.64 -4.20
C ALA A 57 -5.38 13.94 -4.35
N SER A 58 -5.08 14.74 -5.37
CA SER A 58 -5.82 15.99 -5.64
C SER A 58 -7.24 15.76 -6.15
N GLU A 59 -7.48 14.66 -6.87
CA GLU A 59 -8.79 14.35 -7.47
C GLU A 59 -9.79 13.81 -6.44
N ILE A 60 -9.36 12.89 -5.57
CA ILE A 60 -10.25 12.17 -4.64
C ILE A 60 -9.99 12.49 -3.16
N GLY A 61 -9.03 13.35 -2.85
CA GLY A 61 -8.79 13.84 -1.48
C GLY A 61 -8.33 12.76 -0.51
N VAL A 62 -7.38 11.91 -0.93
CA VAL A 62 -6.76 10.86 -0.09
C VAL A 62 -5.40 11.30 0.46
N ARG A 63 -4.87 10.61 1.48
CA ARG A 63 -3.53 10.91 1.99
C ARG A 63 -2.47 10.50 0.97
N GLY A 64 -1.28 11.09 1.08
CA GLY A 64 -0.18 10.83 0.14
C GLY A 64 0.19 9.35 0.01
N MET A 65 0.24 8.61 1.12
CA MET A 65 0.55 7.16 1.09
C MET A 65 -0.57 6.35 0.46
N ASP A 66 -1.83 6.64 0.81
CA ASP A 66 -3.01 6.01 0.21
C ASP A 66 -3.02 6.22 -1.31
N ALA A 67 -2.68 7.42 -1.77
CA ALA A 67 -2.62 7.75 -3.19
C ALA A 67 -1.59 6.89 -3.94
N ILE A 68 -0.42 6.64 -3.34
CA ILE A 68 0.62 5.77 -3.92
C ILE A 68 0.12 4.33 -4.01
N VAL A 69 -0.59 3.83 -3.00
CA VAL A 69 -1.16 2.47 -3.01
C VAL A 69 -2.26 2.34 -4.06
N ILE A 70 -3.15 3.33 -4.18
CA ILE A 70 -4.21 3.37 -5.20
C ILE A 70 -3.59 3.44 -6.60
N GLN A 71 -2.58 4.28 -6.79
CA GLN A 71 -1.84 4.39 -8.05
C GLN A 71 -1.21 3.05 -8.44
N THR A 72 -0.55 2.37 -7.49
CA THR A 72 0.03 1.04 -7.73
C THR A 72 -1.06 0.05 -8.15
N ALA A 73 -2.20 0.03 -7.44
CA ALA A 73 -3.30 -0.87 -7.79
C ALA A 73 -3.86 -0.59 -9.20
N LYS A 74 -3.97 0.69 -9.57
CA LYS A 74 -4.43 1.14 -10.88
C LYS A 74 -3.45 0.74 -11.99
N SER A 75 -2.15 0.98 -11.83
CA SER A 75 -1.15 0.71 -12.87
C SER A 75 -0.97 -0.77 -13.17
N TYR A 76 -1.08 -1.63 -12.16
CA TYR A 76 -0.96 -3.08 -12.34
C TYR A 76 -2.31 -3.77 -12.59
N GLY A 77 -3.42 -3.00 -12.68
CA GLY A 77 -4.77 -3.52 -12.83
C GLY A 77 -5.17 -4.49 -11.70
N SER A 78 -4.52 -4.38 -10.55
CA SER A 78 -4.70 -5.29 -9.43
C SER A 78 -5.96 -4.93 -8.62
N THR A 79 -6.37 -5.85 -7.77
CA THR A 79 -7.45 -5.58 -6.82
C THR A 79 -6.86 -4.87 -5.62
N LEU A 80 -7.42 -3.72 -5.26
CA LEU A 80 -7.04 -3.01 -4.05
C LEU A 80 -7.61 -3.77 -2.84
N VAL A 81 -6.72 -4.13 -1.92
CA VAL A 81 -7.05 -4.72 -0.62
C VAL A 81 -6.58 -3.75 0.44
N THR A 82 -7.51 -3.24 1.25
CA THR A 82 -7.22 -2.30 2.34
C THR A 82 -8.20 -2.52 3.49
N LEU A 83 -7.74 -2.28 4.72
CA LEU A 83 -8.59 -2.23 5.92
C LEU A 83 -9.12 -0.82 6.19
N ASP A 84 -8.66 0.17 5.41
CA ASP A 84 -9.13 1.55 5.50
C ASP A 84 -10.37 1.72 4.61
N GLU A 85 -11.55 1.75 5.24
CA GLU A 85 -12.83 1.92 4.56
C GLU A 85 -12.94 3.28 3.85
N GLU A 86 -12.35 4.35 4.42
CA GLU A 86 -12.37 5.68 3.82
C GLU A 86 -11.57 5.70 2.52
N MET A 87 -10.37 5.12 2.54
CA MET A 87 -9.54 4.93 1.36
C MET A 87 -10.26 4.08 0.32
N ALA A 88 -10.84 2.94 0.74
CA ALA A 88 -11.55 2.04 -0.16
C ALA A 88 -12.69 2.77 -0.86
N ASP A 89 -13.50 3.53 -0.12
CA ASP A 89 -14.65 4.28 -0.63
C ASP A 89 -14.26 5.33 -1.65
N LYS A 90 -13.22 6.11 -1.35
CA LYS A 90 -12.69 7.14 -2.27
C LYS A 90 -12.07 6.53 -3.53
N ALA A 91 -11.51 5.32 -3.45
CA ALA A 91 -10.84 4.65 -4.55
C ALA A 91 -11.79 3.83 -5.47
N LYS A 92 -13.06 3.63 -5.10
CA LYS A 92 -14.04 2.79 -5.84
C LYS A 92 -14.18 3.13 -7.32
N THR A 93 -14.00 4.40 -7.68
CA THR A 93 -14.11 4.88 -9.07
C THR A 93 -12.87 4.59 -9.91
N LEU A 94 -11.73 4.29 -9.27
CA LEU A 94 -10.42 4.16 -9.92
C LEU A 94 -9.91 2.71 -9.97
N VAL A 95 -10.27 1.88 -8.99
CA VAL A 95 -9.73 0.52 -8.85
C VAL A 95 -10.79 -0.49 -8.41
N ARG A 96 -10.56 -1.77 -8.74
CA ARG A 96 -11.42 -2.86 -8.24
C ARG A 96 -11.12 -3.11 -6.77
N LYS A 97 -12.17 -3.13 -5.93
CA LYS A 97 -12.09 -3.51 -4.51
C LYS A 97 -12.41 -5.00 -4.36
N ARG A 98 -11.70 -5.69 -3.47
CA ARG A 98 -12.21 -6.89 -2.79
C ARG A 98 -11.98 -6.76 -1.30
N ASP A 99 -12.95 -7.22 -0.53
CA ASP A 99 -12.76 -7.34 0.90
C ASP A 99 -11.88 -8.54 1.22
N ILE A 100 -11.07 -8.43 2.27
CA ILE A 100 -10.14 -9.50 2.63
C ILE A 100 -10.88 -10.80 2.98
N SER A 101 -12.11 -10.71 3.50
CA SER A 101 -12.98 -11.85 3.75
C SER A 101 -13.32 -12.65 2.49
N GLU A 102 -13.27 -12.03 1.31
CA GLU A 102 -13.53 -12.68 0.01
C GLU A 102 -12.27 -13.31 -0.60
N LEU A 103 -11.13 -13.17 0.07
CA LEU A 103 -9.82 -13.67 -0.37
C LEU A 103 -9.30 -14.83 0.50
N VAL A 104 -10.00 -15.19 1.57
CA VAL A 104 -9.57 -16.17 2.59
C VAL A 104 -10.39 -17.48 2.50
N ASP A 105 -10.93 -17.79 1.31
CA ASP A 105 -11.54 -19.10 1.00
C ASP A 105 -10.48 -20.14 0.58
#